data_AF-A0A3D5RMW5-F1
#
_entry.id   AF-A0A3D5RMW5-F1
#
_cell.length_a   1.000
_cell.length_b   1.000
_cell.length_c   1.000
_cell.angle_alpha   90.00
_cell.angle_beta   90.00
_cell.angle_gamma   90.00
#
_symmetry.space_group_name_H-M   'P 1'
#
loop_
_entity.id
_entity.type
_entity.pdbx_description
1 polymer ?
#
loop_
_entity_poly.entity_id
_entity_poly.type
_entity_poly.pdbx_seq_one_letter_code
_entity_poly.pdbx_strand_id
1 'polypeptide(L)' 'MSIAFTPGEPAGIGPDLAVIYAQKKSRKNLLVFTDPDLLLARAKKLNLSIKIKEKNSTSTPGEI' A
#
# COMPACT_ATOMS: atom_id res chain seq x y z
N MET A 1 14.83 -2.79 7.01
CA MET A 1 13.91 -2.02 7.87
C MET A 1 12.66 -1.71 7.08
N SER A 2 11.48 -1.98 7.65
CA SER A 2 10.19 -1.70 7.01
C SER A 2 9.56 -0.44 7.59
N ILE A 3 8.91 0.35 6.74
CA ILE A 3 8.19 1.56 7.15
C ILE A 3 6.70 1.27 6.96
N ALA A 4 5.91 1.41 8.02
CA ALA A 4 4.46 1.37 7.93
C ALA A 4 3.95 2.69 7.34
N PHE A 5 3.02 2.60 6.38
CA PHE A 5 2.39 3.74 5.75
C PHE A 5 0.88 3.55 5.70
N THR A 6 0.16 4.48 6.30
CA THR A 6 -1.29 4.56 6.23
C THR A 6 -1.65 5.68 5.25
N PRO A 7 -2.29 5.39 4.11
CA PRO A 7 -2.65 6.41 3.11
C PRO A 7 -3.72 7.40 3.58
N GLY A 8 -4.25 7.25 4.80
CA GLY A 8 -5.26 8.15 5.36
C GLY A 8 -6.61 7.94 4.70
N GLU A 9 -7.26 9.04 4.31
CA GLU A 9 -8.63 9.00 3.77
C GLU A 9 -8.69 8.32 2.39
N PRO A 10 -9.55 7.29 2.19
CA PRO A 10 -9.65 6.56 0.91
C PRO A 10 -10.05 7.44 -0.28
N ALA A 11 -10.84 8.48 -0.04
CA ALA A 11 -11.28 9.43 -1.06
C ALA A 11 -10.18 10.43 -1.45
N GLY A 12 -9.23 10.68 -0.54
CA GLY A 12 -8.12 11.61 -0.73
C GLY A 12 -7.03 11.09 -1.67
N ILE A 13 -5.91 11.82 -1.72
CA ILE A 13 -4.79 11.52 -2.63
C ILE A 13 -3.75 10.57 -2.04
N GLY A 14 -3.82 10.21 -0.76
CA GLY A 14 -2.82 9.34 -0.11
C GLY A 14 -2.67 7.97 -0.78
N PRO A 15 -3.75 7.28 -1.19
CA PRO A 15 -3.66 6.06 -1.99
C PRO A 15 -2.94 6.27 -3.33
N ASP A 16 -3.26 7.36 -4.04
CA ASP A 16 -2.64 7.73 -5.30
C ASP A 16 -1.13 7.97 -5.14
N LEU A 17 -0.72 8.66 -4.05
CA LEU A 17 0.69 8.86 -3.71
C LEU A 17 1.40 7.53 -3.39
N ALA A 18 0.74 6.59 -2.72
CA ALA A 18 1.30 5.26 -2.47
C ALA A 18 1.55 4.51 -3.79
N VAL A 19 0.59 4.56 -4.72
CA VAL A 19 0.70 3.93 -6.04
C VAL A 19 1.84 4.56 -6.85
N ILE A 20 1.94 5.90 -6.87
CA ILE A 20 3.01 6.62 -7.55
C ILE A 20 4.38 6.27 -6.93
N TYR A 21 4.45 6.21 -5.60
CA TYR A 21 5.68 5.84 -4.90
C TYR A 21 6.13 4.41 -5.25
N ALA A 22 5.19 3.47 -5.38
CA ALA A 22 5.48 2.07 -5.71
C ALA A 22 6.15 1.88 -7.08
N GLN A 23 6.08 2.86 -7.98
CA GLN A 23 6.78 2.82 -9.27
C GLN A 23 8.30 3.02 -9.14
N LYS A 24 8.77 3.60 -8.03
CA LYS A 24 10.19 3.84 -7.80
C LYS A 24 10.87 2.55 -7.36
N LYS A 25 12.05 2.24 -7.92
CA LYS A 25 12.97 1.22 -7.36
C LYS A 25 13.52 1.70 -6.01
N SER A 26 12.75 1.54 -4.94
CA SER A 26 13.16 1.90 -3.60
C SER A 26 13.80 0.71 -2.87
N ARG A 27 14.87 0.96 -2.11
CA ARG A 27 15.52 -0.06 -1.25
C ARG A 27 14.76 -0.34 0.05
N LYS A 28 13.73 0.46 0.36
CA LYS A 28 12.96 0.36 1.62
C LYS A 28 11.66 -0.40 1.36
N ASN A 29 11.35 -1.39 2.20
CA ASN A 29 10.05 -2.06 2.20
C ASN A 29 8.99 -1.15 2.84
N LEU A 30 8.18 -0.50 2.02
CA LEU A 30 6.99 0.21 2.46
C LEU A 30 5.85 -0.80 2.68
N LEU A 31 5.32 -0.88 3.90
CA LEU A 31 4.13 -1.66 4.23
C LEU A 31 2.94 -0.72 4.24
N VAL A 32 2.06 -0.86 3.25
CA VAL A 32 0.88 -0.01 3.14
C VAL A 32 -0.28 -0.69 3.85
N PHE A 33 -0.85 0.01 4.85
CA PHE A 33 -2.01 -0.46 5.61
C PHE A 33 -3.26 0.20 5.05
N THR A 34 -3.93 -0.50 4.15
CA THR A 34 -5.16 -0.05 3.48
C THR A 34 -5.84 -1.23 2.80
N ASP A 35 -7.03 -1.01 2.26
CA ASP A 35 -7.71 -1.98 1.41
C ASP A 35 -6.91 -2.16 0.08
N PRO A 36 -6.48 -3.38 -0.26
CA PRO A 36 -5.75 -3.61 -1.50
C PRO A 36 -6.55 -3.24 -2.76
N ASP A 37 -7.87 -3.42 -2.76
CA ASP A 37 -8.73 -3.08 -3.89
C ASP A 37 -8.77 -1.57 -4.15
N LEU A 38 -8.64 -0.76 -3.09
CA LEU A 38 -8.50 0.69 -3.21
C LEU A 38 -7.24 1.04 -4.01
N LEU A 39 -6.09 0.44 -3.69
CA LEU A 39 -4.84 0.71 -4.41
C LEU A 39 -4.92 0.27 -5.88
N LEU A 40 -5.53 -0.88 -6.16
CA LEU A 40 -5.73 -1.37 -7.52
C LEU A 40 -6.65 -0.44 -8.33
N ALA A 41 -7.77 -0.01 -7.74
CA ALA A 41 -8.69 0.91 -8.38
C ALA A 41 -8.03 2.27 -8.69
N ARG A 42 -7.21 2.79 -7.77
CA ARG A 42 -6.45 4.03 -7.97
C ARG A 42 -5.36 3.88 -9.03
N ALA A 43 -4.63 2.76 -9.02
CA ALA A 43 -3.65 2.46 -10.06
C ALA A 43 -4.26 2.40 -11.46
N LYS A 44 -5.46 1.79 -11.60
CA LYS A 44 -6.20 1.78 -12.85
C LYS A 44 -6.60 3.18 -13.31
N LYS A 45 -7.07 4.04 -12.40
CA LYS A 45 -7.42 5.45 -12.71
C LYS A 45 -6.21 6.27 -13.15
N LEU A 46 -5.04 6.02 -12.57
CA LEU A 46 -3.78 6.68 -12.90
C LEU A 46 -3.06 6.07 -14.10
N ASN A 47 -3.61 5.00 -14.69
CA ASN A 47 -2.97 4.21 -15.75
C ASN A 47 -1.57 3.68 -15.36
N LEU A 48 -1.41 3.30 -14.09
CA LEU A 48 -0.18 2.74 -13.53
C LEU A 48 -0.37 1.26 -13.20
N SER A 49 0.70 0.48 -13.35
CA SER A 49 0.71 -0.93 -12.94
C SER A 49 1.33 -1.07 -11.55
N ILE A 50 0.62 -1.70 -10.61
CA ILE A 50 1.14 -2.03 -9.28
C ILE A 50 0.97 -3.52 -8.99
N LYS A 51 1.94 -4.10 -8.29
CA LYS A 51 1.85 -5.46 -7.74
C LYS A 51 1.75 -5.37 -6.23
N ILE A 52 0.66 -5.87 -5.68
CA ILE A 52 0.45 -5.95 -4.24
C ILE A 52 0.97 -7.32 -3.77
N LYS A 53 1.77 -7.32 -2.71
CA LYS A 53 2.21 -8.53 -2.01
C LYS A 53 1.74 -8.43 -0.58
N GLU A 54 0.83 -9.32 -0.20
CA GLU A 54 0.40 -9.43 1.19
C GLU A 54 1.54 -9.99 2.02
N LYS A 55 1.82 -9.32 3.15
CA LYS A 55 2.74 -9.85 4.13
C LYS A 55 1.89 -10.56 5.18
N ASN A 56 1.88 -11.90 5.13
CA ASN A 56 1.33 -12.70 6.22
C ASN A 56 2.19 -12.50 7.46
N SER A 57 1.74 -11.61 8.33
CA SER A 57 2.15 -11.65 9.74
C SER A 57 1.31 -12.73 10.39
N THR A 58 1.94 -13.82 10.80
CA THR A 58 1.31 -14.78 11.72
C THR A 58 1.17 -14.09 13.07
N SER A 59 0.16 -13.25 13.21
CA SER A 59 -0.24 -12.70 14.50
C SER A 59 -1.20 -13.70 15.13
N THR A 60 -0.84 -14.25 16.28
CA THR A 60 -1.75 -15.07 17.06
C THR A 60 -2.97 -14.22 17.41
N PRO A 61 -4.21 -14.70 17.24
CA PRO A 61 -5.39 -13.94 17.66
C PRO A 61 -5.26 -13.53 19.13
N GLY A 62 -5.25 -12.23 19.41
CA GLY A 62 -5.11 -11.67 20.77
C GLY A 62 -3.75 -11.05 21.10
N GLU A 63 -2.74 -11.16 20.23
CA GLU A 63 -1.51 -10.34 20.34
C GLU A 63 -1.69 -9.00 19.62
N ILE A 64 -1.37 -7.90 20.33
CA ILE A 64 -1.37 -6.52 19.81
C ILE A 64 0.00 -6.14 19.25
#